data_AF-A0A9P0PLL4-F1
#
_entry.id   AF-A0A9P0PLL4-F1
#
_cell.length_a   1.000
_cell.length_b   1.000
_cell.length_c   1.000
_cell.angle_alpha   90.00
_cell.angle_beta   90.00
_cell.angle_gamma   90.00
#
_symmetry.space_group_name_H-M   'P 1'
#
loop_
_entity.id
_entity.type
_entity.pdbx_description
1 polymer ?
#
loop_
_entity_poly.entity_id
_entity_poly.type
_entity_poly.pdbx_seq_one_letter_code
_entity_poly.pdbx_strand_id
1 'polypeptide(L)' 'MKQKKTKEADPETESVSSFWVVKDMFTFQNVGFSNTVGTTKYLSCADCEAGPIGYHDLNSRISYVALDRVSHTN' A
#
# COMPACT_ATOMS: atom_id res chain seq x y z
N MET A 1 21.33 16.92 4.49
CA MET A 1 22.04 15.63 4.33
C MET A 1 21.12 14.72 3.53
N LYS A 2 21.45 14.35 2.29
CA LYS A 2 20.61 13.48 1.45
C LYS A 2 21.08 12.03 1.61
N GLN A 3 20.22 11.17 2.15
CA GLN A 3 20.51 9.74 2.26
C GLN A 3 20.65 9.09 0.88
N LYS A 4 21.70 8.28 0.74
CA LYS A 4 22.06 7.53 -0.46
C LYS A 4 21.03 6.41 -0.66
N LYS A 5 20.35 6.41 -1.81
CA LYS A 5 19.38 5.37 -2.18
C LYS A 5 20.16 4.08 -2.50
N THR A 6 20.32 3.20 -1.52
CA THR A 6 20.88 1.87 -1.74
C THR A 6 19.90 1.11 -2.62
N LYS A 7 20.31 0.77 -3.85
CA LYS A 7 19.56 -0.11 -4.73
C LYS A 7 19.74 -1.54 -4.23
N GLU A 8 18.84 -2.01 -3.39
CA GLU A 8 18.68 -3.46 -3.21
C GLU A 8 18.11 -4.02 -4.52
N ALA A 9 18.83 -4.97 -5.11
CA ALA A 9 18.63 -5.40 -6.49
C ALA A 9 17.48 -6.41 -6.66
N ASP A 10 16.91 -6.91 -5.58
CA ASP A 10 15.81 -7.86 -5.61
C ASP A 10 14.99 -7.76 -4.31
N PRO A 11 13.88 -7.01 -4.29
CA PRO A 11 13.04 -6.91 -3.10
C PRO A 11 12.35 -8.25 -2.83
N GLU A 12 12.30 -8.67 -1.56
CA GLU A 12 11.50 -9.84 -1.17
C GLU A 12 10.02 -9.58 -1.52
N THR A 13 9.38 -10.54 -2.19
CA THR A 13 7.99 -10.44 -2.63
C THR A 13 7.20 -11.64 -2.13
N GLU A 14 5.90 -11.46 -2.00
CA GLU A 14 4.95 -12.52 -1.67
C GLU A 14 3.72 -12.42 -2.58
N SER A 15 2.97 -13.53 -2.66
CA SER A 15 1.68 -13.56 -3.32
C SER A 15 0.56 -13.39 -2.30
N VAL A 16 -0.25 -12.36 -2.46
CA VAL A 16 -1.45 -12.12 -1.65
C VAL A 16 -2.67 -12.17 -2.56
N SER A 17 -3.73 -12.88 -2.14
CA SER A 17 -4.94 -13.07 -2.95
C SER A 17 -6.22 -12.49 -2.36
N SER A 18 -6.19 -12.10 -1.08
CA SER A 18 -7.39 -11.66 -0.34
C SER A 18 -7.34 -10.15 -0.09
N PHE A 19 -8.32 -9.42 -0.63
CA PHE A 19 -8.37 -7.96 -0.53
C PHE A 19 -9.73 -7.40 -0.14
N TRP A 20 -9.72 -6.35 0.68
CA TRP A 20 -10.83 -5.43 0.84
C TRP A 20 -10.79 -4.42 -0.30
N VAL A 21 -11.92 -4.27 -1.00
CA VAL A 21 -12.06 -3.33 -2.11
C VAL A 21 -12.63 -2.02 -1.59
N VAL A 22 -11.89 -0.93 -1.76
CA VAL A 22 -12.29 0.41 -1.37
C VAL A 22 -12.36 1.29 -2.62
N LYS A 23 -13.59 1.67 -3.01
CA LYS A 23 -13.87 2.38 -4.26
C LYS A 23 -13.51 3.87 -4.22
N ASP A 24 -13.45 4.45 -3.03
CA ASP A 24 -13.15 5.87 -2.85
C ASP A 24 -12.06 6.03 -1.79
N MET A 25 -10.97 6.71 -2.14
CA MET A 25 -9.86 6.98 -1.23
C MET A 25 -10.28 7.77 0.01
N PHE A 26 -11.35 8.57 -0.09
CA PHE A 26 -11.88 9.33 1.05
C PHE A 26 -12.64 8.46 2.06
N THR A 27 -12.82 7.16 1.78
CA THR A 27 -13.39 6.19 2.73
C THR A 27 -12.39 5.80 3.83
N PHE A 28 -11.09 5.96 3.59
CA PHE A 28 -10.07 5.65 4.59
C PHE A 28 -10.07 6.70 5.71
N GLN A 29 -10.07 6.24 6.95
CA GLN A 29 -9.88 7.10 8.12
C GLN A 29 -8.43 7.62 8.18
N ASN A 30 -7.46 6.72 8.08
CA ASN A 30 -6.02 7.01 8.07
C ASN A 30 -5.30 6.01 7.17
N VAL A 31 -4.64 6.49 6.12
CA VAL A 31 -3.81 5.66 5.23
C VAL A 31 -2.73 6.52 4.58
N GLY A 32 -1.54 5.96 4.41
CA GLY A 32 -0.45 6.55 3.65
C GLY A 32 -0.44 6.05 2.20
N PHE A 33 -0.05 6.91 1.26
CA PHE A 33 0.16 6.54 -0.15
C PHE A 33 1.62 6.76 -0.52
N SER A 34 2.23 5.75 -1.14
CA SER A 34 3.59 5.86 -1.65
C SER A 34 3.69 6.78 -2.88
N ASN A 35 4.93 7.03 -3.30
CA ASN A 35 5.21 7.50 -4.65
C ASN A 35 4.67 6.49 -5.69
N THR A 36 4.32 7.01 -6.87
CA THR A 36 3.79 6.19 -7.96
C THR A 36 4.87 5.28 -8.53
N VAL A 37 4.53 4.00 -8.72
CA VAL A 37 5.34 2.99 -9.40
C VAL A 37 4.50 2.41 -10.54
N GLY A 38 4.83 2.77 -11.78
CA GLY A 38 3.99 2.44 -12.94
C GLY A 38 2.60 3.08 -12.81
N THR A 39 1.55 2.25 -12.77
CA THR A 39 0.15 2.68 -12.57
C THR A 39 -0.34 2.44 -11.14
N THR A 40 0.56 2.17 -10.20
CA THR A 40 0.21 1.76 -8.83
C THR A 40 0.82 2.68 -7.79
N LYS A 41 0.07 2.96 -6.72
CA LYS A 41 0.59 3.49 -5.46
C LYS A 41 0.41 2.43 -4.38
N TYR A 42 1.41 2.22 -3.54
CA TYR A 42 1.29 1.30 -2.41
C TYR A 42 0.69 2.02 -1.21
N LEU A 43 -0.12 1.30 -0.45
CA LEU A 43 -0.72 1.77 0.79
C LEU A 43 0.20 1.43 1.96
N SER A 44 0.33 2.34 2.91
CA SER A 44 1.06 2.12 4.17
C SER A 44 0.24 2.60 5.36
N CYS A 45 0.64 2.19 6.56
CA CYS A 45 0.13 2.81 7.79
C CYS A 45 0.52 4.29 7.82
N ALA A 46 -0.43 5.18 8.12
CA ALA A 46 -0.18 6.62 8.18
C ALA A 46 0.66 7.03 9.42
N ASP A 47 0.60 6.24 10.50
CA ASP A 47 1.26 6.58 11.76
C ASP A 47 2.69 6.04 11.85
N CYS A 48 2.92 4.80 11.40
CA CYS A 48 4.21 4.13 11.52
C CYS A 48 4.94 3.89 10.18
N GLU A 49 4.33 4.31 9.06
CA GLU A 49 4.85 4.14 7.69
C GLU A 49 5.11 2.68 7.26
N ALA A 50 4.76 1.70 8.09
CA ALA A 50 4.89 0.28 7.76
C ALA A 50 3.99 -0.07 6.56
N GLY A 51 4.55 -0.82 5.61
CA GLY A 51 3.85 -1.26 4.42
C GLY A 51 4.74 -2.09 3.51
N PRO A 52 4.21 -2.55 2.36
CA PRO A 52 2.86 -2.26 1.86
C PRO A 52 1.76 -3.03 2.61
N ILE A 53 0.65 -2.35 2.95
CA ILE A 53 -0.57 -2.98 3.47
C ILE A 53 -1.62 -3.21 2.37
N GLY A 54 -1.34 -2.75 1.16
CA GLY A 54 -2.23 -2.80 0.01
C GLY A 54 -1.71 -1.95 -1.13
N TYR A 55 -2.55 -1.74 -2.14
CA TYR A 55 -2.23 -0.91 -3.29
C TYR A 55 -3.44 -0.16 -3.83
N HIS A 56 -3.19 0.92 -4.54
CA HIS A 56 -4.16 1.72 -5.26
C HIS A 56 -3.81 1.71 -6.75
N ASP A 57 -4.74 1.23 -7.56
CA ASP A 57 -4.62 1.24 -9.01
C ASP A 57 -5.11 2.59 -9.55
N LEU A 58 -4.22 3.33 -10.20
CA LEU A 58 -4.51 4.65 -10.76
C LEU A 58 -5.44 4.57 -11.97
N ASN A 59 -5.53 3.43 -12.65
CA ASN A 59 -6.41 3.27 -13.81
C ASN A 59 -7.87 3.13 -13.37
N SER A 60 -8.16 2.19 -12.48
CA SER A 60 -9.51 1.99 -11.93
C SER A 60 -9.87 3.00 -10.84
N ARG A 61 -8.87 3.65 -10.24
CA ARG A 61 -8.99 4.49 -9.03
C ARG A 61 -9.57 3.73 -7.83
N ILE A 62 -9.35 2.41 -7.80
CA ILE A 62 -9.78 1.54 -6.71
C ILE A 62 -8.58 1.19 -5.84
N SER A 63 -8.80 1.17 -4.53
CA SER A 63 -7.82 0.73 -3.55
C SER A 63 -8.13 -0.68 -3.07
N TYR A 64 -7.09 -1.48 -2.88
CA TYR A 64 -7.14 -2.87 -2.44
C TYR A 64 -6.28 -3.01 -1.20
N VAL A 65 -6.89 -3.33 -0.05
CA VAL A 65 -6.18 -3.56 1.21
C VAL A 65 -6.01 -5.07 1.42
N ALA A 66 -4.78 -5.53 1.57
CA ALA A 66 -4.47 -6.93 1.78
C ALA A 66 -4.95 -7.38 3.17
N LEU A 67 -5.82 -8.38 3.22
CA LEU A 67 -6.36 -8.88 4.50
C LEU A 67 -5.25 -9.43 5.40
N ASP A 68 -4.25 -10.09 4.82
CA ASP A 68 -3.15 -10.71 5.56
C ASP A 68 -2.13 -9.70 6.11
N ARG A 69 -2.27 -8.41 5.75
CA ARG A 69 -1.36 -7.32 6.14
C ARG A 69 -1.96 -6.36 7.16
N VAL A 70 -3.18 -6.59 7.62
CA VAL A 70 -3.89 -5.77 8.61
C VAL A 70 -4.55 -6.64 9.67
N SER A 71 -4.76 -6.07 10.85
CA SER A 71 -5.52 -6.73 11.93
C SER A 71 -6.99 -6.30 11.88
N HIS A 72 -7.91 -7.23 12.13
CA HIS A 72 -9.35 -6.98 12.21
C HIS A 72 -9.78 -6.99 13.67
N THR A 73 -10.50 -5.95 14.08
CA THR A 73 -11.08 -5.85 15.42
C THR A 73 -12.59 -5.64 15.29
N ASN A 74 -13.36 -6.22 16.23
CA ASN A 74 -14.82 -6.09 16.31
C ASN A 74 -15.21 -4.92 17.22
#